data_AF-A0A8G1ED24-F1
#
_entry.id   AF-A0A8G1ED24-F1
#
_cell.length_a   1.000
_cell.length_b   1.000
_cell.length_c   1.000
_cell.angle_alpha   90.00
_cell.angle_beta   90.00
_cell.angle_gamma   90.00
#
_symmetry.space_group_name_H-M   'P 1'
#
loop_
_entity.id
_entity.type
_entity.pdbx_description
1 polymer ?
#
loop_
_entity_poly.entity_id
_entity_poly.type
_entity_poly.pdbx_seq_one_letter_code
_entity_poly.pdbx_strand_id
1 'polypeptide(L)'
;MKTPLYASWRDVPPETWPWPHFRPSELACRGTGQLMVDSEAMDKLEALRRLIDAPMVINSGYRSPVHNRAVQGAPRSKHMEGIAFDVRMEDHDPHRFIAAAREVGFTGIGTYPHMGFVHIDTGPERSWGDPFPPDDDEDHAPPPPALPRKITLAPPPKAKALPRALSKFWPRR
;
A
#
# COMPACT_ATOMS: atom_id res chain seq x y z
N MET A 1 -10.94 12.73 5.94
CA MET A 1 -11.89 13.72 5.36
C MET A 1 -12.35 13.19 4.02
N LYS A 2 -13.66 13.16 3.79
CA LYS A 2 -14.23 12.64 2.53
C LYS A 2 -14.11 13.64 1.39
N THR A 3 -13.82 13.13 0.21
CA THR A 3 -13.98 13.89 -1.03
C THR A 3 -15.45 14.23 -1.26
N PRO A 4 -15.75 15.21 -2.13
CA PRO A 4 -17.08 15.29 -2.74
C PRO A 4 -17.48 13.96 -3.39
N LEU A 5 -18.79 13.72 -3.48
CA LEU A 5 -19.31 12.63 -4.29
C LEU A 5 -19.29 13.06 -5.76
N TYR A 6 -18.47 12.41 -6.57
CA TYR A 6 -18.43 12.60 -8.01
C TYR A 6 -19.47 11.72 -8.69
N ALA A 7 -20.17 12.27 -9.69
CA ALA A 7 -21.15 11.51 -10.48
C ALA A 7 -20.47 10.45 -11.35
N SER A 8 -19.28 10.76 -11.86
CA SER A 8 -18.37 9.83 -12.51
C SER A 8 -16.96 9.98 -11.96
N TRP A 9 -16.21 8.89 -11.86
CA TRP A 9 -14.76 8.93 -11.58
C TRP A 9 -13.97 9.76 -12.60
N ARG A 10 -14.53 9.98 -13.79
CA ARG A 10 -13.94 10.85 -14.82
C ARG A 10 -14.00 12.34 -14.44
N ASP A 11 -14.87 12.70 -13.51
CA ASP A 11 -15.05 14.08 -13.05
C ASP A 11 -14.06 14.45 -11.92
N VAL A 12 -13.19 13.52 -11.52
CA VAL A 12 -12.14 13.77 -10.53
C VAL A 12 -11.05 14.64 -11.16
N PRO A 13 -10.80 15.85 -10.64
CA PRO A 13 -9.69 16.66 -11.11
C PRO A 13 -8.35 15.99 -10.76
N PRO A 14 -7.43 15.78 -11.72
CA PRO A 14 -6.15 15.12 -11.47
C PRO A 14 -5.33 15.74 -10.32
N GLU A 15 -5.42 17.05 -10.14
CA GLU A 15 -4.75 17.81 -9.09
C GLU A 15 -5.25 17.49 -7.68
N THR A 16 -6.44 16.88 -7.57
CA THR A 16 -7.05 16.48 -6.29
C THR A 16 -6.81 15.01 -5.95
N TRP A 17 -6.06 14.27 -6.76
CA TRP A 17 -5.84 12.84 -6.60
C TRP A 17 -4.36 12.50 -6.27
N PRO A 18 -3.95 12.58 -4.99
CA PRO A 18 -2.55 12.46 -4.59
C PRO A 18 -2.04 11.01 -4.44
N TRP A 19 -2.81 9.99 -4.87
CA TRP A 19 -2.48 8.57 -4.72
C TRP A 19 -2.00 7.96 -6.05
N PRO A 20 -0.69 7.95 -6.34
CA PRO A 20 -0.16 7.63 -7.67
C PRO A 20 -0.32 6.16 -8.06
N HIS A 21 -0.45 5.25 -7.09
CA HIS A 21 -0.57 3.81 -7.38
C HIS A 21 -2.00 3.37 -7.68
N PHE A 22 -2.99 4.25 -7.50
CA PHE A 22 -4.39 3.93 -7.65
C PHE A 22 -5.07 4.92 -8.58
N ARG A 23 -5.85 4.45 -9.54
CA ARG A 23 -6.65 5.32 -10.42
C ARG A 23 -8.05 5.51 -9.82
N PRO A 24 -8.68 6.68 -10.02
CA PRO A 24 -10.08 6.90 -9.62
C PRO A 24 -11.03 5.79 -10.11
N SER A 25 -10.81 5.26 -11.32
CA SER A 25 -11.62 4.19 -11.92
C SER A 25 -11.57 2.87 -11.13
N GLU A 26 -10.46 2.58 -10.45
CA GLU A 26 -10.28 1.34 -9.66
C GLU A 26 -11.06 1.39 -8.34
N LEU A 27 -11.28 2.60 -7.83
CA LEU A 27 -12.02 2.85 -6.60
C LEU A 27 -13.48 3.21 -6.84
N ALA A 28 -13.86 3.48 -8.09
CA ALA A 28 -15.21 3.87 -8.45
C ALA A 28 -16.20 2.71 -8.26
N CYS A 29 -17.46 3.09 -8.01
CA CYS A 29 -18.55 2.14 -7.94
C CYS A 29 -18.76 1.47 -9.30
N ARG A 30 -18.43 0.17 -9.41
CA ARG A 30 -18.56 -0.60 -10.67
C ARG A 30 -19.95 -0.52 -11.32
N GLY A 31 -21.01 -0.45 -10.51
CA GLY A 31 -22.38 -0.35 -11.04
C GLY A 31 -22.81 1.03 -11.54
N THR A 32 -22.22 2.14 -11.06
CA THR A 32 -22.72 3.50 -11.36
C THR A 32 -21.66 4.46 -11.88
N GLY A 33 -20.38 4.13 -11.76
CA GLY A 33 -19.26 5.02 -12.06
C GLY A 33 -19.03 6.13 -11.02
N GLN A 34 -19.94 6.30 -10.06
CA GLN A 34 -19.81 7.28 -8.97
C GLN A 34 -18.59 6.99 -8.10
N LEU A 35 -18.03 8.03 -7.48
CA LEU A 35 -16.85 7.90 -6.62
C LEU A 35 -16.92 8.87 -5.43
N MET A 36 -16.69 8.34 -4.25
CA MET A 36 -16.41 9.10 -3.04
C MET A 36 -15.44 8.27 -2.19
N VAL A 37 -14.33 8.88 -1.78
CA VAL A 37 -13.34 8.22 -0.92
C VAL A 37 -13.05 9.09 0.30
N ASP A 38 -12.65 8.45 1.39
CA ASP A 38 -12.03 9.16 2.50
C ASP A 38 -10.51 9.23 2.29
N SER A 39 -9.97 10.44 2.46
CA SER A 39 -8.54 10.68 2.20
C SER A 39 -7.63 9.90 3.15
N GLU A 40 -8.01 9.74 4.42
CA GLU A 40 -7.20 8.99 5.38
C GLU A 40 -7.21 7.49 5.06
N ALA A 41 -8.35 6.94 4.64
CA ALA A 41 -8.44 5.55 4.19
C ALA A 41 -7.58 5.32 2.94
N MET A 42 -7.56 6.27 2.01
CA MET A 42 -6.71 6.19 0.81
C MET A 42 -5.22 6.36 1.14
N ASP A 43 -4.85 7.23 2.09
CA ASP A 43 -3.48 7.38 2.55
C ASP A 43 -2.94 6.07 3.15
N LYS A 44 -3.78 5.35 3.91
CA LYS A 44 -3.44 4.02 4.44
C LYS A 44 -3.36 2.97 3.33
N LEU A 45 -4.23 3.02 2.33
CA LEU A 45 -4.17 2.12 1.17
C LEU A 45 -2.88 2.34 0.36
N GLU A 46 -2.48 3.60 0.16
CA GLU A 46 -1.22 3.99 -0.48
C GLU A 46 -0.01 3.54 0.35
N ALA A 47 -0.05 3.70 1.68
CA ALA A 47 0.98 3.18 2.58
C ALA A 47 1.09 1.65 2.50
N LEU A 48 -0.05 0.93 2.47
CA LEU A 48 -0.10 -0.52 2.33
C LEU A 48 0.54 -0.97 1.01
N ARG A 49 0.18 -0.32 -0.09
CA ARG A 49 0.74 -0.59 -1.42
C ARG A 49 2.26 -0.42 -1.47
N ARG A 50 2.80 0.58 -0.74
CA ARG A 50 4.25 0.80 -0.63
C ARG A 50 4.93 -0.22 0.29
N LEU A 51 4.28 -0.59 1.38
CA LEU A 51 4.81 -1.56 2.35
C LEU A 51 4.92 -2.97 1.74
N ILE A 52 3.91 -3.39 0.98
CA ILE A 52 3.90 -4.68 0.28
C ILE A 52 4.83 -4.68 -0.95
N ASP A 53 5.05 -3.50 -1.54
CA ASP A 53 5.85 -3.32 -2.76
C ASP A 53 5.40 -4.16 -3.98
N ALA A 54 4.12 -4.54 -4.02
CA ALA A 54 3.51 -5.25 -5.15
C ALA A 54 2.17 -4.60 -5.59
N PRO A 55 1.81 -4.62 -6.90
CA PRO A 55 0.53 -4.11 -7.37
C PRO A 55 -0.66 -4.71 -6.62
N MET A 56 -1.64 -3.88 -6.24
CA MET A 56 -2.86 -4.32 -5.56
C MET A 56 -4.05 -4.20 -6.49
N VAL A 57 -4.74 -5.31 -6.76
CA VAL A 57 -5.97 -5.30 -7.57
C VAL A 57 -7.19 -5.05 -6.67
N ILE A 58 -7.85 -3.91 -6.88
CA ILE A 58 -9.05 -3.54 -6.13
C ILE A 58 -10.30 -4.14 -6.80
N ASN A 59 -10.90 -5.12 -6.12
CA ASN A 59 -12.18 -5.71 -6.52
C ASN A 59 -13.35 -4.75 -6.26
N SER A 60 -13.32 -4.01 -5.15
CA SER A 60 -14.36 -3.04 -4.81
C SER A 60 -13.79 -1.91 -3.95
N GLY A 61 -14.01 -0.66 -4.35
CA GLY A 61 -13.74 0.53 -3.53
C GLY A 61 -15.05 1.14 -3.04
N TYR A 62 -15.39 2.33 -3.51
CA TYR A 62 -16.69 2.94 -3.21
C TYR A 62 -17.85 2.13 -3.80
N ARG A 63 -18.96 2.01 -3.06
CA ARG A 63 -20.24 1.48 -3.57
C ARG A 63 -21.36 2.49 -3.37
N SER A 64 -22.08 2.83 -4.43
CA SER A 64 -23.29 3.63 -4.31
C SER A 64 -24.38 2.84 -3.55
N PRO A 65 -25.34 3.50 -2.88
CA PRO A 65 -26.42 2.81 -2.19
C PRO A 65 -27.21 1.85 -3.08
N VAL A 66 -27.44 2.23 -4.36
CA VAL A 66 -28.15 1.40 -5.34
C VAL A 66 -27.33 0.14 -5.66
N HIS A 67 -26.04 0.30 -5.95
CA HIS A 67 -25.18 -0.83 -6.26
C HIS A 67 -24.99 -1.75 -5.04
N ASN A 68 -24.81 -1.19 -3.84
CA ASN A 68 -24.69 -1.97 -2.61
C ASN A 68 -25.92 -2.84 -2.37
N ARG A 69 -27.14 -2.31 -2.59
CA ARG A 69 -28.37 -3.13 -2.53
C ARG A 69 -28.42 -4.21 -3.60
N ALA A 70 -28.03 -3.88 -4.84
CA ALA A 70 -28.04 -4.83 -5.95
C ALA A 70 -27.13 -6.05 -5.71
N VAL A 71 -26.00 -5.85 -5.03
CA VAL A 71 -25.08 -6.93 -4.64
C VAL A 71 -25.38 -7.52 -3.25
N GLN A 72 -26.54 -7.19 -2.67
CA GLN A 72 -26.95 -7.66 -1.33
C GLN A 72 -25.94 -7.31 -0.22
N GLY A 73 -25.24 -6.18 -0.37
CA GLY A 73 -24.29 -5.69 0.61
C GLY A 73 -24.97 -5.25 1.91
N ALA A 74 -24.19 -5.25 3.00
CA ALA A 74 -24.67 -4.87 4.32
C ALA A 74 -25.32 -3.46 4.32
N PRO A 75 -26.40 -3.22 5.11
CA PRO A 75 -27.08 -1.92 5.14
C PRO A 75 -26.18 -0.74 5.57
N ARG A 76 -25.18 -1.00 6.42
CA ARG A 76 -24.19 -0.01 6.89
C ARG A 76 -22.80 -0.34 6.34
N SER A 77 -22.73 -0.69 5.06
CA SER A 77 -21.50 -1.07 4.37
C SER A 77 -20.47 0.06 4.37
N LYS A 78 -19.23 -0.25 4.74
CA LYS A 78 -18.13 0.72 4.76
C LYS A 78 -17.67 1.16 3.37
N HIS A 79 -18.01 0.39 2.32
CA HIS A 79 -17.83 0.84 0.94
C HIS A 79 -18.73 2.03 0.59
N MET A 80 -19.93 2.13 1.18
CA MET A 80 -20.80 3.29 0.97
C MET A 80 -20.29 4.54 1.69
N GLU A 81 -19.38 4.36 2.64
CA GLU A 81 -18.76 5.44 3.39
C GLU A 81 -17.44 5.91 2.75
N GLY A 82 -16.92 5.20 1.73
CA GLY A 82 -15.66 5.54 1.05
C GLY A 82 -14.40 5.15 1.82
N ILE A 83 -14.53 4.26 2.81
CA ILE A 83 -13.46 3.89 3.75
C ILE A 83 -13.07 2.41 3.69
N ALA A 84 -13.54 1.67 2.67
CA ALA A 84 -13.34 0.23 2.55
C ALA A 84 -12.87 -0.20 1.16
N PHE A 85 -12.06 -1.25 1.13
CA PHE A 85 -11.45 -1.80 -0.07
C PHE A 85 -11.48 -3.33 -0.01
N ASP A 86 -11.99 -3.96 -1.07
CA ASP A 86 -11.87 -5.41 -1.27
C ASP A 86 -10.67 -5.64 -2.20
N VAL A 87 -9.62 -6.29 -1.71
CA VAL A 87 -8.34 -6.49 -2.41
C VAL A 87 -8.17 -7.97 -2.78
N ARG A 88 -7.89 -8.26 -4.05
CA ARG A 88 -7.64 -9.63 -4.54
C ARG A 88 -6.31 -10.17 -4.01
N MET A 89 -6.29 -11.44 -3.60
CA MET A 89 -5.14 -12.11 -2.98
C MET A 89 -4.36 -13.05 -3.90
N GLU A 90 -4.72 -13.19 -5.18
CA GLU A 90 -4.04 -14.11 -6.12
C GLU A 90 -2.51 -13.89 -6.20
N ASP A 91 -2.08 -12.63 -6.15
CA ASP A 91 -0.66 -12.22 -6.22
C ASP A 91 -0.06 -11.88 -4.83
N HIS A 92 -0.72 -12.26 -3.74
CA HIS A 92 -0.32 -11.89 -2.38
C HIS A 92 -0.45 -13.07 -1.41
N ASP A 93 0.52 -13.20 -0.50
CA ASP A 93 0.33 -13.97 0.73
C ASP A 93 -0.74 -13.27 1.59
N PRO A 94 -1.91 -13.89 1.83
CA PRO A 94 -3.00 -13.26 2.57
C PRO A 94 -2.66 -12.96 4.02
N HIS A 95 -1.83 -13.80 4.66
CA HIS A 95 -1.44 -13.62 6.07
C HIS A 95 -0.54 -12.40 6.22
N ARG A 96 0.45 -12.25 5.33
CA ARG A 96 1.30 -11.05 5.28
C ARG A 96 0.52 -9.81 4.89
N PHE A 97 -0.40 -9.92 3.93
CA PHE A 97 -1.27 -8.83 3.55
C PHE A 97 -2.07 -8.29 4.73
N ILE A 98 -2.69 -9.19 5.50
CA ILE A 98 -3.50 -8.83 6.68
C ILE A 98 -2.62 -8.20 7.77
N ALA A 99 -1.43 -8.74 8.02
CA ALA A 99 -0.49 -8.16 8.99
C ALA A 99 -0.08 -6.74 8.59
N ALA A 100 0.30 -6.53 7.32
CA ALA A 100 0.66 -5.22 6.77
C ALA A 100 -0.53 -4.24 6.80
N ALA A 101 -1.74 -4.70 6.51
CA ALA A 101 -2.95 -3.87 6.56
C ALA A 101 -3.20 -3.35 7.99
N ARG A 102 -3.01 -4.20 9.01
CA ARG A 102 -3.11 -3.79 10.42
C ARG A 102 -2.01 -2.80 10.79
N GLU A 103 -0.78 -3.05 10.33
CA GLU A 103 0.38 -2.17 10.59
C GLU A 103 0.13 -0.73 10.11
N VAL A 104 -0.46 -0.56 8.93
CA VAL A 104 -0.80 0.77 8.39
C VAL A 104 -2.11 1.35 8.94
N GLY A 105 -2.77 0.65 9.88
CA GLY A 105 -3.91 1.17 10.62
C GLY A 105 -5.30 0.88 10.02
N PHE A 106 -5.45 -0.18 9.23
CA PHE A 106 -6.77 -0.76 8.96
C PHE A 106 -7.25 -1.56 10.17
N THR A 107 -8.53 -1.39 10.52
CA THR A 107 -9.12 -1.87 11.77
C THR A 107 -10.23 -2.89 11.54
N GLY A 108 -10.94 -2.79 10.42
CA GLY A 108 -11.89 -3.80 9.96
C GLY A 108 -11.24 -4.71 8.93
N ILE A 109 -11.18 -6.02 9.22
CA ILE A 109 -10.60 -7.03 8.33
C ILE A 109 -11.62 -8.15 8.08
N GLY A 110 -12.01 -8.37 6.83
CA GLY A 110 -12.86 -9.48 6.42
C GLY A 110 -12.12 -10.44 5.49
N THR A 111 -12.14 -11.74 5.75
CA THR A 111 -11.42 -12.73 4.93
C THR A 111 -12.39 -13.60 4.14
N TYR A 112 -12.12 -13.73 2.83
CA TYR A 112 -12.98 -14.48 1.91
C TYR A 112 -12.14 -15.41 1.01
N PRO A 113 -11.56 -16.49 1.56
CA PRO A 113 -10.65 -17.37 0.84
C PRO A 113 -11.29 -17.99 -0.40
N HIS A 114 -12.55 -18.43 -0.32
CA HIS A 114 -13.29 -19.00 -1.47
C HIS A 114 -13.52 -18.01 -2.61
N MET A 115 -13.46 -16.70 -2.32
CA MET A 115 -13.59 -15.65 -3.33
C MET A 115 -12.24 -14.99 -3.66
N GLY A 116 -11.15 -15.39 -2.99
CA GLY A 116 -9.80 -14.91 -3.25
C GLY A 116 -9.56 -13.42 -2.94
N PHE A 117 -10.21 -12.87 -1.91
CA PHE A 117 -9.99 -11.47 -1.52
C PHE A 117 -10.03 -11.22 -0.01
N VAL A 118 -9.41 -10.12 0.42
CA VAL A 118 -9.49 -9.58 1.77
C VAL A 118 -10.19 -8.22 1.71
N HIS A 119 -11.18 -8.04 2.57
CA HIS A 119 -11.81 -6.75 2.86
C HIS A 119 -11.02 -6.02 3.93
N ILE A 120 -10.71 -4.74 3.69
CA ILE A 120 -10.07 -3.86 4.68
C ILE A 120 -10.85 -2.54 4.79
N ASP A 121 -11.04 -2.03 6.00
CA ASP A 121 -11.64 -0.72 6.24
C ASP A 121 -11.13 -0.02 7.50
N THR A 122 -11.34 1.30 7.58
CA THR A 122 -10.93 2.14 8.72
C THR A 122 -12.05 2.42 9.74
N GLY A 123 -13.12 1.61 9.75
CA GLY A 123 -14.22 1.73 10.70
C GLY A 123 -13.87 1.23 12.12
N PRO A 124 -14.88 0.88 12.94
CA PRO A 124 -14.63 0.21 14.22
C PRO A 124 -13.83 -1.07 14.04
N GLU A 125 -12.98 -1.41 15.02
CA GLU A 125 -12.18 -2.63 15.01
C GLU A 125 -13.06 -3.88 14.97
N ARG A 126 -12.78 -4.77 14.01
CA ARG A 126 -13.52 -6.02 13.82
C ARG A 126 -12.77 -6.96 12.88
N SER A 127 -12.95 -8.26 13.09
CA SER A 127 -12.45 -9.31 12.19
C SER A 127 -13.57 -10.31 11.92
N TRP A 128 -13.76 -10.75 10.67
CA TRP A 128 -14.81 -11.70 10.30
C TRP A 128 -14.44 -12.51 9.04
N GLY A 129 -15.22 -13.54 8.74
CA GLY A 129 -14.99 -14.44 7.61
C GLY A 129 -14.20 -15.69 8.00
N ASP A 130 -13.76 -16.44 6.99
CA ASP A 130 -13.04 -17.69 7.16
C ASP A 130 -11.54 -17.46 7.04
N PRO A 131 -10.69 -18.14 7.82
CA PRO A 131 -9.24 -18.01 7.68
C PRO A 131 -8.81 -18.50 6.30
N PHE A 132 -7.80 -17.83 5.72
CA PHE A 132 -7.10 -18.41 4.58
C PHE A 132 -6.42 -19.71 5.00
N PRO A 133 -6.35 -20.71 4.11
CA PRO A 133 -5.58 -21.92 4.40
C PRO A 133 -4.13 -21.55 4.75
N PRO A 134 -3.44 -22.39 5.52
CA PRO A 134 -2.01 -22.23 5.73
C PRO A 134 -1.28 -22.21 4.38
N ASP A 135 -0.15 -21.51 4.33
CA ASP A 135 0.69 -21.46 3.14
C ASP A 135 1.35 -22.84 2.94
N ASP A 136 0.74 -23.67 2.11
CA ASP A 136 1.27 -24.99 1.75
C ASP A 136 2.23 -24.90 0.54
N ASP A 137 2.29 -23.74 -0.12
CA ASP A 137 2.96 -23.53 -1.40
C ASP A 137 4.32 -22.82 -1.23
N GLU A 138 5.42 -23.55 -1.49
CA GLU A 138 6.78 -22.96 -1.58
C GLU A 138 6.92 -21.93 -2.72
N ASP A 139 5.97 -21.89 -3.67
CA ASP A 139 5.99 -21.03 -4.84
C ASP A 139 5.65 -19.54 -4.56
N HIS A 140 4.97 -19.24 -3.44
CA HIS A 140 4.71 -17.86 -2.96
C HIS A 140 5.71 -17.41 -1.89
N ALA A 141 6.81 -18.14 -1.71
CA ALA A 141 7.89 -17.73 -0.83
C ALA A 141 8.34 -16.29 -1.13
N PRO A 142 8.63 -15.47 -0.10
CA PRO A 142 9.12 -14.10 -0.33
C PRO A 142 10.32 -14.13 -1.28
N PRO A 143 10.46 -13.13 -2.18
CA PRO A 143 11.75 -12.90 -2.78
C PRO A 143 12.77 -12.76 -1.65
N PRO A 144 13.96 -13.40 -1.75
CA PRO A 144 14.95 -13.32 -0.70
C PRO A 144 15.26 -11.84 -0.40
N PRO A 145 15.50 -11.47 0.87
CA PRO A 145 15.79 -10.09 1.23
C PRO A 145 16.91 -9.57 0.35
N ALA A 146 16.67 -8.42 -0.31
CA ALA A 146 17.66 -7.81 -1.19
C ALA A 146 18.98 -7.67 -0.42
N LEU A 147 20.04 -8.31 -0.94
CA LEU A 147 21.36 -8.20 -0.34
C LEU A 147 21.72 -6.72 -0.19
N PRO A 148 22.30 -6.29 0.96
CA PRO A 148 22.74 -4.93 1.11
C PRO A 148 23.67 -4.59 -0.05
N ARG A 149 23.33 -3.53 -0.81
CA ARG A 149 24.19 -3.03 -1.88
C ARG A 149 25.60 -2.86 -1.29
N LYS A 150 26.58 -3.56 -1.86
CA LYS A 150 27.98 -3.40 -1.47
C LYS A 150 28.28 -1.90 -1.47
N ILE A 151 28.55 -1.35 -0.29
CA ILE A 151 29.09 0.00 -0.18
C ILE A 151 30.48 -0.10 -0.81
N THR A 152 30.59 0.33 -2.05
CA THR A 152 31.90 0.55 -2.68
C THR A 152 32.53 1.70 -1.90
N LEU A 153 33.38 1.36 -0.92
CA LEU A 153 34.20 2.34 -0.24
C LEU A 153 35.02 3.05 -1.32
N ALA A 154 34.79 4.35 -1.50
CA ALA A 154 35.60 5.14 -2.42
C ALA A 154 37.08 4.99 -2.01
N PRO A 155 38.00 4.80 -2.98
CA PRO A 155 39.42 4.71 -2.65
C PRO A 155 39.86 6.01 -1.95
N PRO A 156 40.74 5.92 -0.94
CA PRO A 156 41.21 7.10 -0.22
C PRO A 156 41.86 8.10 -1.19
N PRO A 157 41.66 9.41 -0.99
CA PRO A 157 42.28 10.42 -1.84
C PRO A 157 43.81 10.27 -1.79
N LYS A 158 44.45 10.31 -2.97
CA LYS A 158 45.91 10.26 -3.09
C LYS A 158 46.51 11.39 -2.25
N ALA A 159 47.38 11.04 -1.30
CA ALA A 159 48.13 12.00 -0.51
C ALA A 159 48.94 12.92 -1.45
N LYS A 160 48.73 14.23 -1.35
CA LYS A 160 49.56 15.21 -2.05
C LYS A 160 50.96 15.17 -1.44
N ALA A 161 51.98 14.95 -2.27
CA ALA A 161 53.37 15.02 -1.86
C ALA A 161 53.68 16.41 -1.27
N LEU A 162 54.17 16.45 -0.02
CA LEU A 162 54.70 17.67 0.57
C LEU A 162 55.96 18.11 -0.21
N PRO A 163 56.12 19.41 -0.50
CA PRO A 163 57.33 19.90 -1.15
C PRO A 163 58.54 19.74 -0.22
N ARG A 164 59.63 19.21 -0.78
CA ARG A 164 60.96 19.20 -0.16
C ARG A 164 61.41 20.65 0.09
N ALA A 165 61.38 21.09 1.34
CA ALA A 165 62.10 22.27 1.78
C ALA A 165 63.44 21.86 2.41
N LEU A 166 64.48 22.57 1.98
CA LEU A 166 65.88 22.36 2.25
C LEU A 166 66.29 22.61 3.71
N SER A 167 67.20 21.75 4.17
CA SER A 167 68.45 22.00 4.90
C SER A 167 68.54 23.05 6.02
N LYS A 168 69.38 22.65 7.00
CA LYS A 168 70.20 23.43 7.95
C LYS A 168 69.56 23.67 9.31
N PHE A 169 70.01 22.95 10.34
CA PHE A 169 70.99 23.45 11.31
C PHE A 169 71.19 22.42 12.45
N TRP A 170 72.43 21.97 12.64
CA TRP A 170 72.93 21.32 13.85
C TRP A 170 73.36 22.43 14.83
N PRO A 171 73.30 22.24 16.16
CA PRO A 171 74.56 22.03 16.88
C PRO A 171 74.53 20.92 17.94
N ARG A 172 75.75 20.48 18.25
CA ARG A 172 76.18 19.37 19.11
C ARG A 172 75.89 19.65 20.59
N ARG A 173 75.66 18.57 21.35
CA ARG A 173 76.54 18.13 22.46
C ARG A 173 76.32 16.64 22.69
#